data_AF-A0A963PPV5-F1
#
_entry.id   AF-A0A963PPV5-F1
#
_cell.length_a   1.000
_cell.length_b   1.000
_cell.length_c   1.000
_cell.angle_alpha   90.00
_cell.angle_beta   90.00
_cell.angle_gamma   90.00
#
_symmetry.space_group_name_H-M   'P 1'
#
loop_
_entity.id
_entity.type
_entity.pdbx_description
1 polymer ?
#
loop_
_entity_poly.entity_id
_entity_poly.type
_entity_poly.pdbx_seq_one_letter_code
_entity_poly.pdbx_strand_id
1 'polypeptide(L)'
;MSLAATLRNAFFGPHRGLPLAALRDAGFAEAELDAVQGTPAMADQLRRFAEGGGRIERVDAAFSGANGMPGLIRFYVPPVPQAHPHASYGSLAHELGHALFCPEQWQPPESFASAHAYARSRELGEAHAWLNQWRLTRARLGGLPEPAPVLPIENDHDFGTQPVDIFTRIDERLAAGWSEAQVLDELALLNANMFPCGMGEGNFKTYGQCNRWDWLQATAGRHPAFTAFLQRLGRAPHADDQKL
;
A
#
# COMPACT_ATOMS: atom_id res chain seq x y z
N MET A 1 14.61 -42.01 -1.48
CA MET A 1 14.30 -40.87 -2.38
C MET A 1 15.29 -40.89 -3.54
N SER A 2 14.82 -40.73 -4.78
CA SER A 2 15.67 -40.81 -5.99
C SER A 2 16.50 -39.54 -6.17
N LEU A 3 17.75 -39.68 -6.63
CA LEU A 3 18.67 -38.59 -6.97
C LEU A 3 18.03 -37.57 -7.95
N ALA A 4 17.12 -38.03 -8.81
CA ALA A 4 16.36 -37.18 -9.73
C ALA A 4 15.31 -36.29 -9.03
N ALA A 5 14.72 -36.76 -7.93
CA ALA A 5 13.80 -35.96 -7.12
C ALA A 5 14.55 -34.91 -6.29
N THR A 6 15.74 -35.25 -5.80
CA THR A 6 16.64 -34.32 -5.12
C THR A 6 17.13 -33.23 -6.08
N LEU A 7 17.49 -33.59 -7.32
CA LEU A 7 17.89 -32.61 -8.34
C LEU A 7 16.71 -31.77 -8.86
N ARG A 8 15.49 -32.32 -8.97
CA ARG A 8 14.29 -31.50 -9.28
C ARG A 8 13.96 -30.51 -8.16
N ASN A 9 14.10 -30.87 -6.89
CA ASN A 9 13.93 -29.90 -5.79
C ASN A 9 15.08 -28.88 -5.74
N ALA A 10 16.31 -29.26 -6.07
CA ALA A 10 17.45 -28.36 -6.12
C ALA A 10 17.42 -27.39 -7.32
N PHE A 11 16.83 -27.78 -8.45
CA PHE A 11 16.73 -26.97 -9.68
C PHE A 11 15.33 -26.41 -9.97
N PHE A 12 14.26 -26.89 -9.33
CA PHE A 12 12.86 -26.46 -9.58
C PHE A 12 12.04 -26.39 -8.29
N GLY A 13 12.69 -26.25 -7.12
CA GLY A 13 12.00 -26.11 -5.86
C GLY A 13 11.10 -24.86 -5.80
N PRO A 14 10.07 -24.84 -4.94
CA PRO A 14 9.07 -23.77 -4.84
C PRO A 14 9.65 -22.39 -4.50
N HIS A 15 10.92 -22.33 -4.08
CA HIS A 15 11.61 -21.10 -3.66
C HIS A 15 12.62 -20.57 -4.69
N ARG A 16 12.79 -21.22 -5.86
CA ARG A 16 13.72 -20.74 -6.90
C ARG A 16 13.15 -19.46 -7.54
N GLY A 17 13.97 -18.40 -7.63
CA GLY A 17 13.57 -17.12 -8.23
C GLY A 17 12.98 -16.10 -7.25
N LEU A 18 12.85 -16.43 -5.96
CA LEU A 18 12.43 -15.45 -4.95
C LEU A 18 13.57 -14.46 -4.66
N PRO A 19 13.30 -13.15 -4.56
CA PRO A 19 14.31 -12.12 -4.30
C PRO A 19 14.75 -12.05 -2.82
N LEU A 20 15.02 -13.21 -2.19
CA LEU A 20 15.33 -13.29 -0.75
C LEU A 20 16.62 -12.57 -0.36
N ALA A 21 17.61 -12.54 -1.25
CA ALA A 21 18.83 -11.77 -1.02
C ALA A 21 18.51 -10.27 -0.90
N ALA A 22 17.67 -9.73 -1.79
CA ALA A 22 17.26 -8.33 -1.75
C ALA A 22 16.43 -8.01 -0.50
N LEU A 23 15.57 -8.94 -0.04
CA LEU A 23 14.84 -8.79 1.23
C LEU A 23 15.79 -8.79 2.43
N ARG A 24 16.80 -9.67 2.44
CA ARG A 24 17.83 -9.65 3.49
C ARG A 24 18.61 -8.33 3.48
N ASP A 25 18.99 -7.81 2.32
CA ASP A 25 19.67 -6.53 2.19
C ASP A 25 18.78 -5.36 2.67
N ALA A 26 17.47 -5.44 2.45
CA ALA A 26 16.47 -4.51 2.96
C ALA A 26 16.27 -4.59 4.49
N GLY A 27 16.93 -5.52 5.19
CA GLY A 27 16.93 -5.60 6.65
C GLY A 27 15.87 -6.53 7.23
N PHE A 28 15.29 -7.44 6.43
CA PHE A 28 14.35 -8.43 6.94
C PHE A 28 15.04 -9.40 7.90
N ALA A 29 14.42 -9.68 9.04
CA ALA A 29 14.88 -10.72 9.97
C ALA A 29 14.72 -12.11 9.36
N GLU A 30 15.56 -13.07 9.73
CA GLU A 30 15.50 -14.45 9.19
C GLU A 30 14.13 -15.10 9.42
N ALA A 31 13.47 -14.85 10.56
CA ALA A 31 12.12 -15.35 10.82
C ALA A 31 11.06 -14.81 9.84
N GLU A 32 11.23 -13.57 9.35
CA GLU A 32 10.36 -13.00 8.32
C GLU A 32 10.66 -13.61 6.94
N LEU A 33 11.93 -13.87 6.63
CA LEU A 33 12.34 -14.57 5.40
C LEU A 33 11.82 -16.01 5.36
N ASP A 34 11.92 -16.73 6.48
CA ASP A 34 11.36 -18.07 6.65
C ASP A 34 9.84 -18.05 6.43
N ALA A 35 9.13 -17.04 6.95
CA ALA A 35 7.69 -16.87 6.72
C ALA A 35 7.34 -16.59 5.25
N VAL A 36 8.13 -15.76 4.57
CA VAL A 36 8.00 -15.49 3.13
C VAL A 36 8.16 -16.77 2.32
N GLN A 37 9.15 -17.60 2.63
CA GLN A 37 9.36 -18.87 1.96
C GLN A 37 8.28 -19.89 2.31
N GLY A 38 7.91 -19.96 3.59
CA GLY A 38 6.97 -20.93 4.13
C GLY A 38 5.50 -20.69 3.78
N THR A 39 5.16 -19.52 3.23
CA THR A 39 3.78 -19.18 2.84
C THR A 39 3.62 -19.24 1.31
N PRO A 40 2.97 -20.27 0.74
CA PRO A 40 2.91 -20.47 -0.72
C PRO A 40 2.32 -19.28 -1.48
N ALA A 41 1.25 -18.68 -0.95
CA ALA A 41 0.61 -17.52 -1.59
C ALA A 41 1.53 -16.30 -1.68
N MET A 42 2.38 -16.06 -0.67
CA MET A 42 3.38 -14.99 -0.69
C MET A 42 4.47 -15.29 -1.72
N ALA A 43 5.00 -16.51 -1.70
CA ALA A 43 6.02 -16.94 -2.65
C ALA A 43 5.54 -16.84 -4.11
N ASP A 44 4.28 -17.21 -4.39
CA ASP A 44 3.69 -17.11 -5.72
C ASP A 44 3.53 -15.66 -6.18
N GLN A 45 3.12 -14.73 -5.31
CA GLN A 45 3.05 -13.31 -5.65
C GLN A 45 4.43 -12.70 -5.91
N LEU A 46 5.42 -13.01 -5.07
CA LEU A 46 6.80 -12.57 -5.29
C LEU A 46 7.38 -13.10 -6.59
N ARG A 47 7.08 -14.36 -6.93
CA ARG A 47 7.52 -14.96 -8.19
C ARG A 47 6.89 -14.24 -9.38
N ARG A 48 5.57 -14.00 -9.35
CA ARG A 48 4.87 -13.23 -10.39
C ARG A 48 5.43 -11.82 -10.54
N PHE A 49 5.72 -11.15 -9.43
CA PHE A 49 6.34 -9.82 -9.45
C PHE A 49 7.72 -9.87 -10.11
N ALA A 50 8.59 -10.80 -9.72
CA ALA A 50 9.92 -10.96 -10.28
C ALA A 50 9.89 -11.38 -11.77
N GLU A 51 9.00 -12.29 -12.16
CA GLU A 51 8.78 -12.71 -13.56
C GLU A 51 8.30 -11.55 -14.43
N GLY A 52 7.55 -10.60 -13.86
CA GLY A 52 7.17 -9.34 -14.49
C GLY A 52 8.30 -8.30 -14.56
N GLY A 53 9.54 -8.66 -14.19
CA GLY A 53 10.69 -7.75 -14.14
C GLY A 53 10.77 -6.92 -12.85
N GLY A 54 9.98 -7.26 -11.83
CA GLY A 54 9.95 -6.59 -10.55
C GLY A 54 11.26 -6.69 -9.78
N ARG A 55 11.67 -5.58 -9.16
CA ARG A 55 12.88 -5.49 -8.33
C ARG A 55 12.54 -5.07 -6.91
N ILE A 56 13.32 -5.55 -5.96
CA ILE A 56 13.27 -5.11 -4.56
C ILE A 56 14.57 -4.37 -4.27
N GLU A 57 14.47 -3.17 -3.73
CA GLU A 57 15.61 -2.30 -3.43
C GLU A 57 15.62 -1.87 -1.96
N ARG A 58 16.81 -1.86 -1.36
CA ARG A 58 17.09 -1.13 -0.11
C ARG A 58 17.46 0.30 -0.48
N VAL A 59 16.90 1.27 0.24
CA VAL A 59 17.29 2.68 0.18
C VAL A 59 17.73 3.11 1.56
N ASP A 60 18.98 3.55 1.70
CA ASP A 60 19.43 4.16 2.96
C ASP A 60 18.71 5.51 3.15
N ALA A 61 18.02 5.66 4.27
CA ALA A 61 17.19 6.83 4.57
C ALA A 61 17.27 7.19 6.06
N ALA A 62 16.80 8.37 6.45
CA ALA A 62 16.73 8.74 7.87
C ALA A 62 15.50 8.15 8.61
N PHE A 63 14.63 7.45 7.89
CA PHE A 63 13.36 6.92 8.37
C PHE A 63 13.18 5.47 7.90
N SER A 64 12.29 4.72 8.56
CA SER A 64 11.83 3.42 8.07
C SER A 64 10.53 3.58 7.30
N GLY A 65 10.44 2.98 6.12
CA GLY A 65 9.22 2.96 5.30
C GLY A 65 9.33 1.93 4.18
N ALA A 66 8.24 1.74 3.45
CA ALA A 66 8.23 0.95 2.23
C ALA A 66 7.35 1.64 1.18
N ASN A 67 7.62 1.36 -0.09
CA ASN A 67 6.69 1.68 -1.17
C ASN A 67 6.79 0.67 -2.31
N GLY A 68 5.64 0.24 -2.80
CA GLY A 68 5.50 -0.70 -3.90
C GLY A 68 4.81 -0.04 -5.08
N MET A 69 5.34 -0.28 -6.27
CA MET A 69 4.74 0.09 -7.55
C MET A 69 5.05 -1.01 -8.58
N PRO A 70 4.37 -1.04 -9.74
CA PRO A 70 4.68 -1.98 -10.80
C PRO A 70 6.18 -1.96 -11.14
N GLY A 71 6.81 -3.13 -11.07
CA GLY A 71 8.23 -3.29 -11.38
C GLY A 71 9.20 -2.93 -10.25
N LEU A 72 8.76 -2.31 -9.14
CA LEU A 72 9.68 -1.87 -8.09
C LEU A 72 9.04 -1.80 -6.70
N ILE A 73 9.68 -2.41 -5.71
CA ILE A 73 9.40 -2.22 -4.29
C ILE A 73 10.66 -1.69 -3.62
N ARG A 74 10.57 -0.62 -2.84
CA ARG A 74 11.69 -0.10 -2.05
C ARG A 74 11.39 -0.17 -0.57
N PHE A 75 12.42 -0.50 0.20
CA PHE A 75 12.43 -0.39 1.65
C PHE A 75 13.41 0.71 2.05
N TYR A 76 12.90 1.73 2.74
CA TYR A 76 13.68 2.82 3.30
C TYR A 76 14.18 2.39 4.67
N VAL A 77 15.50 2.44 4.83
CA VAL A 77 16.19 1.78 5.92
C VAL A 77 17.04 2.80 6.69
N PRO A 78 16.75 3.03 7.99
CA PRO A 78 17.57 3.86 8.85
C PRO A 78 18.94 3.23 9.16
N PRO A 79 19.94 4.03 9.55
CA PRO A 79 21.21 3.50 10.04
C PRO A 79 21.05 2.62 11.28
N VAL A 80 21.86 1.57 11.38
CA VAL A 80 22.01 0.75 12.59
C VAL A 80 22.40 1.68 13.76
N PRO A 81 21.82 1.54 14.97
CA PRO A 81 21.06 0.41 15.52
C PRO A 81 19.53 0.57 15.50
N GLN A 82 18.97 1.45 14.67
CA GLN A 82 17.53 1.71 14.70
C GLN A 82 16.71 0.49 14.22
N ALA A 83 15.51 0.31 14.77
CA ALA A 83 14.60 -0.75 14.32
C ALA A 83 14.13 -0.50 12.88
N HIS A 84 13.84 -1.57 12.15
CA HIS A 84 13.37 -1.56 10.77
C HIS A 84 11.93 -2.10 10.69
N PRO A 85 10.93 -1.44 11.30
CA PRO A 85 9.57 -1.99 11.42
C PRO A 85 8.91 -2.32 10.07
N HIS A 86 9.30 -1.61 9.00
CA HIS A 86 8.78 -1.84 7.65
C HIS A 86 9.52 -2.93 6.86
N ALA A 87 10.62 -3.48 7.39
CA ALA A 87 11.27 -4.67 6.84
C ALA A 87 10.59 -5.94 7.39
N SER A 88 9.31 -6.11 7.07
CA SER A 88 8.44 -7.15 7.62
C SER A 88 7.57 -7.80 6.54
N TYR A 89 7.12 -9.03 6.81
CA TYR A 89 6.22 -9.79 5.94
C TYR A 89 4.94 -9.01 5.64
N GLY A 90 4.36 -8.35 6.65
CA GLY A 90 3.16 -7.53 6.49
C GLY A 90 3.38 -6.36 5.53
N SER A 91 4.48 -5.63 5.68
CA SER A 91 4.82 -4.52 4.78
C SER A 91 5.07 -5.03 3.35
N LEU A 92 5.79 -6.14 3.18
CA LEU A 92 5.99 -6.74 1.86
C LEU A 92 4.67 -7.18 1.21
N ALA A 93 3.77 -7.78 1.99
CA ALA A 93 2.45 -8.17 1.52
C ALA A 93 1.63 -6.95 1.07
N HIS A 94 1.70 -5.87 1.83
CA HIS A 94 1.06 -4.60 1.48
C HIS A 94 1.61 -4.04 0.16
N GLU A 95 2.94 -3.91 0.04
CA GLU A 95 3.58 -3.35 -1.17
C GLU A 95 3.38 -4.21 -2.42
N LEU A 96 3.33 -5.54 -2.28
CA LEU A 96 2.94 -6.42 -3.37
C LEU A 96 1.49 -6.18 -3.81
N GLY A 97 0.63 -5.80 -2.87
CA GLY A 97 -0.75 -5.45 -3.16
C GLY A 97 -0.84 -4.25 -4.10
N HIS A 98 -0.09 -3.19 -3.80
CA HIS A 98 0.08 -2.03 -4.68
C HIS A 98 0.67 -2.39 -6.04
N ALA A 99 1.70 -3.23 -6.06
CA ALA A 99 2.45 -3.54 -7.27
C ALA A 99 1.67 -4.44 -8.25
N LEU A 100 0.73 -5.27 -7.77
CA LEU A 100 0.14 -6.35 -8.57
C LEU A 100 -1.33 -6.20 -8.94
N PHE A 101 -2.17 -5.55 -8.11
CA PHE A 101 -3.63 -5.69 -8.27
C PHE A 101 -4.36 -4.47 -8.83
N CYS A 102 -3.83 -3.26 -8.66
CA CYS A 102 -4.45 -2.04 -9.17
C CYS A 102 -3.43 -1.19 -9.93
N PRO A 103 -3.05 -1.57 -11.17
CA PRO A 103 -2.03 -0.84 -11.94
C PRO A 103 -2.49 0.58 -12.33
N GLU A 104 -3.80 0.80 -12.42
CA GLU A 104 -4.40 2.09 -12.76
C GLU A 104 -4.02 3.19 -11.76
N GLN A 105 -3.82 2.85 -10.47
CA GLN A 105 -3.43 3.83 -9.44
C GLN A 105 -2.13 4.58 -9.77
N TRP A 106 -1.27 4.00 -10.64
CA TRP A 106 0.03 4.54 -11.02
C TRP A 106 -0.02 5.39 -12.28
N GLN A 107 -1.18 5.53 -12.92
CA GLN A 107 -1.34 6.42 -14.06
C GLN A 107 -1.21 7.88 -13.62
N PRO A 108 -0.61 8.75 -14.46
CA PRO A 108 -0.48 10.16 -14.11
C PRO A 108 -1.85 10.85 -14.06
N PRO A 109 -2.05 11.88 -13.21
CA PRO A 109 -3.34 12.52 -13.00
C PRO A 109 -4.05 12.97 -14.29
N GLU A 110 -3.28 13.42 -15.28
CA GLU A 110 -3.77 13.92 -16.57
C GLU A 110 -4.46 12.86 -17.42
N SER A 111 -4.26 11.58 -17.12
CA SER A 111 -4.91 10.43 -17.77
C SER A 111 -6.36 10.25 -17.32
N PHE A 112 -6.77 10.90 -16.24
CA PHE A 112 -8.11 10.77 -15.67
C PHE A 112 -9.01 11.92 -16.09
N ALA A 113 -10.28 11.59 -16.36
CA ALA A 113 -11.28 12.58 -16.78
C ALA A 113 -11.67 13.57 -15.68
N SER A 114 -11.44 13.24 -14.40
CA SER A 114 -11.79 14.09 -13.26
C SER A 114 -10.92 13.79 -12.03
N ALA A 115 -10.87 14.76 -11.11
CA ALA A 115 -10.26 14.59 -9.79
C ALA A 115 -10.83 13.39 -9.02
N HIS A 116 -12.14 13.16 -9.13
CA HIS A 116 -12.81 12.03 -8.48
C HIS A 116 -12.35 10.68 -9.06
N ALA A 117 -12.20 10.58 -10.38
CA ALA A 117 -11.73 9.35 -11.01
C ALA A 117 -10.27 9.04 -10.63
N TYR A 118 -9.41 10.06 -10.60
CA TYR A 118 -8.04 9.92 -10.14
C TYR A 118 -7.96 9.50 -8.68
N ALA A 119 -8.67 10.22 -7.79
CA ALA A 119 -8.71 9.92 -6.37
C ALA A 119 -9.21 8.50 -6.12
N ARG A 120 -10.29 8.09 -6.79
CA ARG A 120 -10.84 6.74 -6.68
C ARG A 120 -9.83 5.66 -7.06
N SER A 121 -9.05 5.88 -8.11
CA SER A 121 -8.02 4.92 -8.52
C SER A 121 -6.91 4.77 -7.48
N ARG A 122 -6.46 5.89 -6.89
CA ARG A 122 -5.50 5.88 -5.77
C ARG A 122 -6.07 5.20 -4.53
N GLU A 123 -7.33 5.49 -4.21
CA GLU A 123 -8.05 4.91 -3.06
C GLU A 123 -8.20 3.39 -3.18
N LEU A 124 -8.56 2.89 -4.37
CA LEU A 124 -8.62 1.47 -4.68
C LEU A 124 -7.23 0.80 -4.61
N GLY A 125 -6.18 1.52 -4.99
CA GLY A 125 -4.80 1.06 -4.87
C GLY A 125 -4.45 0.60 -3.45
N GLU A 126 -4.72 1.45 -2.46
CA GLU A 126 -4.54 1.15 -1.04
C GLU A 126 -5.49 0.05 -0.56
N ALA A 127 -6.75 0.06 -1.00
CA ALA A 127 -7.72 -0.97 -0.66
C ALA A 127 -7.23 -2.37 -1.06
N HIS A 128 -6.65 -2.48 -2.26
CA HIS A 128 -6.01 -3.71 -2.71
C HIS A 128 -4.77 -4.07 -1.88
N ALA A 129 -3.98 -3.08 -1.45
CA ALA A 129 -2.83 -3.29 -0.58
C ALA A 129 -3.23 -3.85 0.79
N TRP A 130 -4.23 -3.26 1.46
CA TRP A 130 -4.77 -3.77 2.72
C TRP A 130 -5.40 -5.15 2.57
N LEU A 131 -6.20 -5.38 1.53
CA LEU A 131 -6.81 -6.69 1.31
C LEU A 131 -5.76 -7.76 1.05
N ASN A 132 -4.71 -7.44 0.30
CA ASN A 132 -3.61 -8.37 0.05
C ASN A 132 -2.80 -8.67 1.31
N GLN A 133 -2.50 -7.64 2.10
CA GLN A 133 -1.83 -7.79 3.39
C GLN A 133 -2.63 -8.71 4.30
N TRP A 134 -3.93 -8.43 4.48
CA TRP A 134 -4.84 -9.26 5.27
C TRP A 134 -4.85 -10.73 4.81
N ARG A 135 -4.94 -10.99 3.49
CA ARG A 135 -4.92 -12.35 2.93
C ARG A 135 -3.63 -13.09 3.30
N LEU A 136 -2.49 -12.45 3.05
CA LEU A 136 -1.19 -13.08 3.19
C LEU A 136 -0.80 -13.28 4.66
N THR A 137 -1.18 -12.37 5.56
CA THR A 137 -0.87 -12.49 6.98
C THR A 137 -1.75 -13.54 7.64
N ARG A 138 -3.04 -13.63 7.27
CA ARG A 138 -3.88 -14.78 7.65
C ARG A 138 -3.31 -16.10 7.14
N ALA A 139 -2.83 -16.15 5.89
CA ALA A 139 -2.22 -17.37 5.35
C ALA A 139 -0.97 -17.79 6.15
N ARG A 140 -0.11 -16.84 6.51
CA ARG A 140 1.06 -17.07 7.38
C ARG A 140 0.67 -17.64 8.74
N LEU A 141 -0.42 -17.14 9.33
CA LEU A 141 -0.88 -17.50 10.68
C LEU A 141 -1.84 -18.70 10.71
N GLY A 142 -1.96 -19.46 9.61
CA GLY A 142 -2.87 -20.61 9.56
C GLY A 142 -4.35 -20.23 9.67
N GLY A 143 -4.71 -19.02 9.24
CA GLY A 143 -6.06 -18.48 9.27
C GLY A 143 -6.38 -17.66 10.52
N LEU A 144 -5.46 -17.50 11.47
CA LEU A 144 -5.68 -16.61 12.62
C LEU A 144 -5.56 -15.13 12.23
N PRO A 145 -6.29 -14.22 12.91
CA PRO A 145 -6.17 -12.79 12.68
C PRO A 145 -4.82 -12.25 13.17
N GLU A 146 -4.27 -11.27 12.45
CA GLU A 146 -3.13 -10.47 12.88
C GLU A 146 -3.62 -9.11 13.40
N PRO A 147 -3.00 -8.52 14.44
CA PRO A 147 -3.25 -7.13 14.79
C PRO A 147 -2.94 -6.21 13.60
N ALA A 148 -3.92 -5.42 13.18
CA ALA A 148 -3.80 -4.45 12.09
C ALA A 148 -3.51 -3.04 12.62
N PRO A 149 -3.09 -2.10 11.75
CA PRO A 149 -3.11 -0.70 12.12
C PRO A 149 -4.55 -0.24 12.40
N VAL A 150 -4.74 0.43 13.54
CA VAL A 150 -5.96 1.16 13.85
C VAL A 150 -5.81 2.56 13.26
N LEU A 151 -6.62 2.88 12.26
CA LEU A 151 -6.49 4.10 11.47
C LEU A 151 -7.56 5.12 11.88
N PRO A 152 -7.20 6.40 12.07
CA PRO A 152 -8.17 7.46 12.29
C PRO A 152 -8.86 7.80 10.97
N ILE A 153 -10.18 7.59 10.92
CA ILE A 153 -11.02 7.86 9.74
C ILE A 153 -11.93 9.05 10.04
N GLU A 154 -11.91 10.08 9.18
CA GLU A 154 -12.81 11.23 9.25
C GLU A 154 -14.27 10.77 9.01
N ASN A 155 -15.19 11.28 9.83
CA ASN A 155 -16.62 11.05 9.69
C ASN A 155 -17.21 11.95 8.59
N ASP A 156 -18.16 11.43 7.82
CA ASP A 156 -18.78 12.14 6.70
C ASP A 156 -19.60 13.40 7.09
N HIS A 157 -19.91 13.63 8.37
CA HIS A 157 -20.93 14.60 8.80
C HIS A 157 -20.49 15.64 9.83
N ASP A 158 -19.46 15.38 10.63
CA ASP A 158 -19.08 16.26 11.74
C ASP A 158 -17.58 16.57 11.80
N PHE A 159 -16.80 16.13 10.80
CA PHE A 159 -15.33 16.22 10.77
C PHE A 159 -14.64 15.59 12.00
N GLY A 160 -15.38 14.82 12.81
CA GLY A 160 -14.84 13.99 13.87
C GLY A 160 -14.08 12.80 13.29
N THR A 161 -13.31 12.10 14.13
CA THR A 161 -12.55 10.93 13.69
C THR A 161 -12.93 9.71 14.50
N GLN A 162 -13.11 8.58 13.83
CA GLN A 162 -13.31 7.28 14.47
C GLN A 162 -12.12 6.34 14.19
N PRO A 163 -11.63 5.61 15.20
CA PRO A 163 -10.62 4.58 14.98
C PRO A 163 -11.25 3.38 14.26
N VAL A 164 -10.63 2.91 13.18
CA VAL A 164 -11.05 1.72 12.45
C VAL A 164 -9.90 0.73 12.36
N ASP A 165 -10.13 -0.48 12.86
CA ASP A 165 -9.29 -1.64 12.58
C ASP A 165 -9.69 -2.22 11.22
N ILE A 166 -8.80 -2.06 10.23
CA ILE A 166 -9.07 -2.44 8.85
C ILE A 166 -9.24 -3.96 8.69
N PHE A 167 -8.46 -4.79 9.39
CA PHE A 167 -8.54 -6.24 9.21
C PHE A 167 -9.75 -6.84 9.90
N THR A 168 -10.08 -6.34 11.08
CA THR A 168 -11.34 -6.71 11.74
C THR A 168 -12.54 -6.31 10.86
N ARG A 169 -12.50 -5.14 10.23
CA ARG A 169 -13.55 -4.73 9.29
C ARG A 169 -13.66 -5.67 8.10
N ILE A 170 -12.55 -6.11 7.49
CA ILE A 170 -12.59 -7.09 6.39
C ILE A 170 -13.25 -8.39 6.86
N ASP A 171 -12.86 -8.91 8.03
CA ASP A 171 -13.41 -10.13 8.59
C ASP A 171 -14.94 -10.04 8.79
N GLU A 172 -15.42 -8.92 9.36
CA GLU A 172 -16.85 -8.66 9.55
C GLU A 172 -17.63 -8.68 8.22
N ARG A 173 -17.10 -8.07 7.16
CA ARG A 173 -17.76 -8.01 5.86
C ARG A 173 -17.81 -9.35 5.16
N LEU A 174 -16.71 -10.08 5.18
CA LEU A 174 -16.67 -11.42 4.60
C LEU A 174 -17.60 -12.38 5.37
N ALA A 175 -17.66 -12.29 6.69
CA ALA A 175 -18.61 -13.05 7.51
C ALA A 175 -20.08 -12.68 7.21
N ALA A 176 -20.34 -11.42 6.85
CA ALA A 176 -21.65 -10.96 6.40
C ALA A 176 -21.97 -11.35 4.93
N GLY A 177 -21.11 -12.10 4.26
CA GLY A 177 -21.31 -12.59 2.89
C GLY A 177 -21.05 -11.54 1.81
N TRP A 178 -20.30 -10.48 2.11
CA TRP A 178 -19.93 -9.47 1.11
C TRP A 178 -18.99 -10.08 0.06
N SER A 179 -19.17 -9.65 -1.19
CA SER A 179 -18.22 -9.96 -2.26
C SER A 179 -16.92 -9.16 -2.10
N GLU A 180 -15.85 -9.66 -2.72
CA GLU A 180 -14.55 -8.95 -2.74
C GLU A 180 -14.67 -7.53 -3.29
N ALA A 181 -15.47 -7.31 -4.33
CA ALA A 181 -15.70 -5.98 -4.89
C ALA A 181 -16.33 -5.02 -3.86
N GLN A 182 -17.32 -5.49 -3.08
CA GLN A 182 -17.93 -4.68 -2.03
C GLN A 182 -16.95 -4.36 -0.90
N VAL A 183 -16.09 -5.31 -0.53
CA VAL A 183 -15.04 -5.08 0.47
C VAL A 183 -14.04 -4.04 -0.04
N LEU A 184 -13.55 -4.18 -1.26
CA LEU A 184 -12.65 -3.20 -1.88
C LEU A 184 -13.30 -1.81 -1.96
N ASP A 185 -14.58 -1.74 -2.28
CA ASP A 185 -15.30 -0.49 -2.37
C ASP A 185 -15.37 0.24 -1.01
N GLU A 186 -15.66 -0.48 0.08
CA GLU A 186 -15.65 0.07 1.44
C GLU A 186 -14.24 0.44 1.89
N LEU A 187 -13.24 -0.40 1.65
CA LEU A 187 -11.85 -0.10 1.99
C LEU A 187 -11.37 1.18 1.30
N ALA A 188 -11.70 1.36 0.03
CA ALA A 188 -11.35 2.58 -0.70
C ALA A 188 -12.08 3.82 -0.15
N LEU A 189 -13.33 3.68 0.31
CA LEU A 189 -14.03 4.76 1.03
C LEU A 189 -13.35 5.10 2.36
N LEU A 190 -12.95 4.09 3.14
CA LEU A 190 -12.19 4.30 4.37
C LEU A 190 -10.87 5.01 4.08
N ASN A 191 -10.14 4.61 3.05
CA ASN A 191 -8.91 5.28 2.63
C ASN A 191 -9.17 6.74 2.24
N ALA A 192 -10.23 7.01 1.47
CA ALA A 192 -10.59 8.38 1.07
C ALA A 192 -10.74 9.32 2.28
N ASN A 193 -11.18 8.80 3.42
CA ASN A 193 -11.42 9.51 4.67
C ASN A 193 -10.29 9.35 5.71
N MET A 194 -9.22 8.62 5.39
CA MET A 194 -8.09 8.41 6.28
C MET A 194 -7.11 9.59 6.24
N PHE A 195 -6.56 9.97 7.39
CA PHE A 195 -5.48 10.96 7.43
C PHE A 195 -4.13 10.31 7.09
N PRO A 196 -3.34 10.90 6.17
CA PRO A 196 -2.02 10.40 5.83
C PRO A 196 -1.06 10.51 7.00
N CYS A 197 -0.39 9.40 7.32
CA CYS A 197 0.70 9.40 8.28
C CYS A 197 1.91 10.18 7.72
N GLY A 198 2.58 10.98 8.55
CA GLY A 198 3.86 11.62 8.19
C GLY A 198 3.80 12.98 7.49
N MET A 199 2.62 13.60 7.33
CA MET A 199 2.49 14.92 6.66
C MET A 199 2.80 16.15 7.55
N GLY A 200 3.41 15.93 8.73
CA GLY A 200 3.78 16.99 9.67
C GLY A 200 2.62 17.51 10.54
N GLU A 201 2.97 18.30 11.57
CA GLU A 201 1.97 18.97 12.41
C GLU A 201 1.09 19.91 11.56
N GLY A 202 -0.23 19.81 11.71
CA GLY A 202 -1.20 20.71 11.06
C GLY A 202 -1.75 20.26 9.70
N ASN A 203 -1.43 19.05 9.21
CA ASN A 203 -2.14 18.51 8.05
C ASN A 203 -3.48 17.87 8.47
N PHE A 204 -4.58 18.54 8.16
CA PHE A 204 -5.94 18.06 8.44
C PHE A 204 -6.65 17.51 7.20
N LYS A 205 -5.90 17.11 6.17
CA LYS A 205 -6.49 16.56 4.95
C LYS A 205 -6.54 15.04 4.99
N THR A 206 -7.64 14.48 4.51
CA THR A 206 -7.72 13.05 4.22
C THR A 206 -6.98 12.70 2.93
N TYR A 207 -6.68 11.42 2.70
CA TYR A 207 -6.08 10.96 1.45
C TYR A 207 -6.92 11.31 0.23
N GLY A 208 -8.25 11.22 0.32
CA GLY A 208 -9.14 11.62 -0.78
C GLY A 208 -9.00 13.09 -1.14
N GLN A 209 -8.91 13.97 -0.13
CA GLN A 209 -8.68 15.41 -0.33
C GLN A 209 -7.29 15.67 -0.94
N CYS A 210 -6.24 14.99 -0.46
CA CYS A 210 -4.90 15.06 -1.04
C CYS A 210 -4.91 14.65 -2.52
N ASN A 211 -5.51 13.52 -2.86
CA ASN A 211 -5.53 13.02 -4.24
C ASN A 211 -6.28 13.96 -5.20
N ARG A 212 -7.44 14.49 -4.80
CA ARG A 212 -8.19 15.45 -5.62
C ARG A 212 -7.40 16.74 -5.84
N TRP A 213 -6.71 17.20 -4.80
CA TRP A 213 -5.87 18.37 -4.86
C TRP A 213 -4.65 18.18 -5.78
N ASP A 214 -3.97 17.03 -5.69
CA ASP A 214 -2.86 16.67 -6.58
C ASP A 214 -3.28 16.68 -8.05
N TRP A 215 -4.48 16.15 -8.34
CA TRP A 215 -5.04 16.20 -9.69
C TRP A 215 -5.24 17.64 -10.17
N LEU A 216 -5.86 18.50 -9.35
CA LEU A 216 -6.10 19.90 -9.69
C LEU A 216 -4.79 20.67 -9.92
N GLN A 217 -3.75 20.37 -9.17
CA GLN A 217 -2.41 20.95 -9.41
C GLN A 217 -1.83 20.49 -10.73
N ALA A 218 -1.82 19.19 -10.99
CA ALA A 218 -1.28 18.62 -12.23
C ALA A 218 -2.05 19.12 -13.47
N THR A 219 -3.35 19.34 -13.35
CA THR A 219 -4.22 19.79 -14.44
C THR A 219 -4.55 21.28 -14.40
N ALA A 220 -3.87 22.09 -13.59
CA ALA A 220 -4.25 23.48 -13.30
C ALA A 220 -4.51 24.34 -14.56
N GLY A 221 -3.74 24.13 -15.63
CA GLY A 221 -3.92 24.82 -16.92
C GLY A 221 -5.27 24.56 -17.61
N ARG A 222 -6.00 23.52 -17.20
CA ARG A 222 -7.36 23.18 -17.65
C ARG A 222 -8.45 23.77 -16.77
N HIS A 223 -8.08 24.38 -15.64
CA HIS A 223 -9.00 24.85 -14.61
C HIS A 223 -8.76 26.34 -14.28
N PRO A 224 -9.31 27.27 -15.08
CA PRO A 224 -9.14 28.71 -14.86
C PRO A 224 -9.60 29.18 -13.48
N ALA A 225 -10.67 28.59 -12.94
CA ALA A 225 -11.16 28.91 -11.60
C ALA A 225 -10.17 28.54 -10.50
N PHE A 226 -9.51 27.38 -10.63
CA PHE A 226 -8.46 26.93 -9.70
C PHE A 226 -7.23 27.82 -9.81
N THR A 227 -6.78 28.12 -11.03
CA THR A 227 -5.66 29.05 -11.25
C THR A 227 -5.95 30.44 -10.67
N ALA A 228 -7.15 30.98 -10.88
CA ALA A 228 -7.57 32.25 -10.31
C ALA A 228 -7.69 32.21 -8.77
N PHE A 229 -8.04 31.06 -8.19
CA PHE A 229 -8.01 30.86 -6.75
C PHE A 229 -6.58 30.92 -6.19
N LEU A 230 -5.64 30.18 -6.79
CA LEU A 230 -4.23 30.21 -6.40
C LEU A 230 -3.62 31.61 -6.52
N GLN A 231 -3.95 32.35 -7.58
CA GLN A 231 -3.52 33.74 -7.74
C GLN A 231 -4.08 34.67 -6.65
N ARG A 232 -5.36 34.50 -6.29
CA ARG A 232 -6.02 35.29 -5.23
C ARG A 232 -5.47 34.98 -3.84
N LEU A 233 -5.07 33.74 -3.58
CA LEU A 233 -4.41 33.37 -2.32
C LEU A 233 -3.13 34.18 -2.11
N GLY A 234 -2.36 34.43 -3.17
CA GLY A 234 -1.13 35.25 -3.10
C GLY A 234 0.00 34.63 -2.24
N ARG A 235 -0.18 33.38 -1.81
CA ARG A 235 0.77 32.58 -1.03
C ARG A 235 0.62 31.10 -1.39
N ALA A 236 1.57 30.27 -0.95
CA ALA A 236 1.40 28.82 -1.00
C ALA A 236 0.14 28.41 -0.21
N PRO A 237 -0.74 27.56 -0.78
CA PRO A 237 -1.90 27.03 -0.06
C PRO A 237 -1.46 26.18 1.15
N HIS A 238 -2.07 26.37 2.31
CA HIS A 238 -1.91 25.47 3.48
C HIS A 238 -3.04 24.43 3.52
N ALA A 239 -3.02 23.52 4.49
CA ALA A 239 -3.95 22.39 4.55
C ALA A 239 -5.44 22.79 4.52
N ASP A 240 -5.82 23.87 5.20
CA ASP A 240 -7.22 24.33 5.23
C ASP A 240 -7.71 24.91 3.90
N ASP A 241 -6.82 25.53 3.10
CA ASP A 241 -7.19 26.02 1.75
C ASP A 241 -7.50 24.88 0.76
N GLN A 242 -7.13 23.66 1.15
CA GLN A 242 -7.10 22.47 0.31
C GLN A 242 -8.14 21.43 0.72
N LYS A 243 -8.98 21.71 1.74
CA LYS A 243 -10.16 20.88 2.05
C LYS A 243 -11.19 21.08 0.93
N LEU A 244 -11.20 20.16 -0.03
CA LEU A 244 -12.11 20.08 -1.18
C LEU A 244 -13.01 18.85 -1.12
#